data_AF-A0A1V2NZH8-F1
#
_entry.id   AF-A0A1V2NZH8-F1
#
_cell.length_a   1.000
_cell.length_b   1.000
_cell.length_c   1.000
_cell.angle_alpha   90.00
_cell.angle_beta   90.00
_cell.angle_gamma   90.00
#
_symmetry.space_group_name_H-M   'P 1'
#
loop_
_entity.id
_entity.type
_entity.pdbx_description
1 polymer ?
#
loop_
_entity_poly.entity_id
_entity_poly.type
_entity_poly.pdbx_seq_one_letter_code
_entity_poly.pdbx_strand_id
1 'polypeptide(L)'
;MTVTREQVEEAAVRISGRVRRTPVLRVSATMTFKLELLQHVGSFKPRGMFNRLLAAKEDGSLTGVGAVTASGGNAGLAVAYAARELGVPARIFVPESAPAAKVARLRTLDADVVQVGTEYAEAYAAALVASEESGALFAHAYDQPEVVAGQGTLGLELLEEIDRFDTVLVAVGGGGLVAGIAAAIGDRAKVVGVEPELAPTLTRALEAGRPVDVQVGGVAADSLGARRIGEIAFQVAGEQGVESLLVADAAIVAAREELWREYRLAVEHGAATGYAALTSGVYKPATAERVVVVICGANTDPGTLI
;
A
#
# COMPACT_ATOMS: atom_id res chain seq x y z
N MET A 1 8.63 -1.83 17.25
CA MET A 1 8.29 -3.26 17.38
C MET A 1 8.15 -3.75 15.96
N THR A 2 9.02 -4.67 15.54
CA THR A 2 9.08 -5.15 14.17
C THR A 2 7.97 -6.18 13.91
N VAL A 3 7.34 -6.15 12.74
CA VAL A 3 6.37 -7.16 12.33
C VAL A 3 7.08 -8.44 11.90
N THR A 4 6.68 -9.57 12.46
CA THR A 4 7.28 -10.89 12.17
C THR A 4 6.49 -11.67 11.12
N ARG A 5 7.11 -12.71 10.54
CA ARG A 5 6.43 -13.67 9.66
C ARG A 5 5.22 -14.33 10.34
N GLU A 6 5.33 -14.69 11.61
CA GLU A 6 4.24 -15.31 12.38
C GLU A 6 3.01 -14.40 12.44
N GLN A 7 3.20 -13.11 12.71
CA GLN A 7 2.10 -12.13 12.70
C GLN A 7 1.47 -11.98 11.31
N VAL A 8 2.25 -12.15 10.25
CA VAL A 8 1.72 -12.17 8.88
C VAL A 8 0.91 -13.44 8.61
N GLU A 9 1.34 -14.59 9.12
CA GLU A 9 0.61 -15.86 9.02
C GLU A 9 -0.72 -15.82 9.80
N GLU A 10 -0.71 -15.24 11.01
CA GLU A 10 -1.93 -14.94 11.76
C GLU A 10 -2.86 -14.00 11.01
N ALA A 11 -2.30 -12.96 10.38
CA ALA A 11 -3.07 -12.05 9.55
C ALA A 11 -3.72 -12.75 8.36
N ALA A 12 -3.01 -13.69 7.71
CA ALA A 12 -3.55 -14.48 6.61
C ALA A 12 -4.74 -15.34 7.03
N VAL A 13 -4.67 -15.95 8.21
CA VAL A 13 -5.81 -16.68 8.79
C VAL A 13 -6.98 -15.74 9.04
N ARG A 14 -6.72 -14.59 9.68
CA ARG A 14 -7.74 -13.60 10.06
C ARG A 14 -8.50 -13.04 8.86
N ILE A 15 -7.80 -12.70 7.77
CA ILE A 15 -8.43 -12.10 6.57
C ILE A 15 -8.92 -13.13 5.56
N SER A 16 -8.80 -14.43 5.85
CA SER A 16 -9.23 -15.50 4.96
C SER A 16 -10.70 -15.35 4.56
N GLY A 17 -10.98 -15.45 3.26
CA GLY A 17 -12.31 -15.26 2.69
C GLY A 17 -12.83 -13.81 2.68
N ARG A 18 -12.06 -12.83 3.17
CA ARG A 18 -12.40 -11.39 3.17
C ARG A 18 -11.65 -10.59 2.12
N VAL A 19 -10.53 -11.12 1.64
CA VAL A 19 -9.73 -10.56 0.54
C VAL A 19 -9.66 -11.53 -0.62
N ARG A 20 -9.42 -11.00 -1.82
CA ARG A 20 -9.14 -11.83 -3.00
C ARG A 20 -7.72 -12.36 -2.94
N ARG A 21 -7.55 -13.63 -3.27
CA ARG A 21 -6.30 -14.15 -3.83
C ARG A 21 -6.12 -13.54 -5.22
N THR A 22 -5.21 -12.59 -5.37
CA THR A 22 -5.08 -11.86 -6.63
C THR A 22 -4.26 -12.65 -7.64
N PRO A 23 -4.57 -12.57 -8.95
CA PRO A 23 -3.85 -13.35 -9.95
C PRO A 23 -2.36 -13.00 -10.07
N VAL A 24 -1.60 -14.00 -10.49
CA VAL A 24 -0.22 -13.87 -10.96
C VAL A 24 -0.22 -13.91 -12.49
N LEU A 25 0.38 -12.89 -13.11
CA LEU A 25 0.55 -12.83 -14.57
C LEU A 25 2.04 -13.08 -14.91
N ARG A 26 2.34 -14.23 -15.50
CA ARG A 26 3.68 -14.51 -16.01
C ARG A 26 3.89 -13.74 -17.31
N VAL A 27 4.79 -12.77 -17.30
CA VAL A 27 5.07 -11.87 -18.43
C VAL A 27 6.16 -12.46 -19.33
N SER A 28 7.18 -13.06 -18.74
CA SER A 28 8.25 -13.77 -19.44
C SER A 28 8.75 -14.95 -18.58
N ALA A 29 9.80 -15.64 -19.03
CA ALA A 29 10.44 -16.68 -18.23
C ALA A 29 11.06 -16.15 -16.92
N THR A 30 11.36 -14.85 -16.85
CA THR A 30 12.07 -14.21 -15.73
C THR A 30 11.29 -13.04 -15.12
N MET A 31 10.10 -12.71 -15.61
CA MET A 31 9.30 -11.59 -15.08
C MET A 31 7.85 -12.00 -14.86
N THR A 32 7.33 -11.62 -13.70
CA THR A 32 5.98 -11.93 -13.27
C THR A 32 5.35 -10.72 -12.57
N PHE A 33 4.06 -10.48 -12.78
CA PHE A 33 3.30 -9.46 -12.07
C PHE A 33 2.39 -10.10 -11.02
N LYS A 34 2.32 -9.49 -9.82
CA LYS A 34 1.28 -9.76 -8.82
C LYS A 34 0.24 -8.65 -8.86
N LEU A 35 -1.00 -8.99 -9.24
CA LEU A 35 -2.01 -8.02 -9.67
C LEU A 35 -2.92 -7.54 -8.52
N GLU A 36 -2.35 -6.85 -7.53
CA GLU A 36 -3.13 -6.25 -6.43
C GLU A 36 -4.11 -5.16 -6.87
N LEU A 37 -3.94 -4.62 -8.07
CA LEU A 37 -4.93 -3.77 -8.73
C LEU A 37 -6.32 -4.43 -8.86
N LEU A 38 -6.38 -5.78 -8.83
CA LEU A 38 -7.62 -6.57 -8.88
C LEU A 38 -8.18 -6.92 -7.49
N GLN A 39 -7.52 -6.48 -6.41
CA GLN A 39 -8.06 -6.60 -5.07
C GLN A 39 -9.33 -5.76 -4.92
N HIS A 40 -10.11 -6.01 -3.87
CA HIS A 40 -11.24 -5.15 -3.52
C HIS A 40 -10.84 -3.68 -3.48
N VAL A 41 -11.76 -2.82 -3.91
CA VAL A 41 -11.56 -1.38 -4.07
C VAL A 41 -10.29 -0.97 -4.83
N GLY A 42 -9.69 -1.86 -5.64
CA GLY A 42 -8.67 -1.55 -6.63
C GLY A 42 -7.25 -1.36 -6.10
N SER A 43 -6.92 -1.87 -4.91
CA SER A 43 -5.53 -1.85 -4.40
C SER A 43 -5.31 -2.88 -3.29
N PHE A 44 -4.05 -3.10 -2.90
CA PHE A 44 -3.67 -4.02 -1.82
C PHE A 44 -4.22 -3.68 -0.43
N LYS A 45 -4.62 -2.42 -0.19
CA LYS A 45 -4.93 -1.87 1.14
C LYS A 45 -5.98 -2.65 1.96
N PRO A 46 -7.01 -3.31 1.39
CA PRO A 46 -7.95 -4.11 2.17
C PRO A 46 -7.29 -5.20 3.00
N ARG A 47 -6.13 -5.74 2.61
CA ARG A 47 -5.44 -6.77 3.39
C ARG A 47 -5.10 -6.28 4.79
N GLY A 48 -4.41 -5.14 4.90
CA GLY A 48 -4.12 -4.52 6.19
C GLY A 48 -5.36 -3.98 6.91
N MET A 49 -6.34 -3.43 6.19
CA MET A 49 -7.52 -2.85 6.84
C MET A 49 -8.44 -3.92 7.44
N PHE A 50 -8.67 -5.02 6.73
CA PHE A 50 -9.38 -6.16 7.34
C PHE A 50 -8.62 -6.70 8.54
N ASN A 51 -7.30 -6.89 8.43
CA ASN A 51 -6.53 -7.42 9.56
C ASN A 51 -6.61 -6.50 10.79
N ARG A 52 -6.47 -5.19 10.60
CA ARG A 52 -6.58 -4.20 11.68
C ARG A 52 -7.95 -4.21 12.35
N LEU A 53 -9.04 -4.18 11.58
CA LEU A 53 -10.39 -4.16 12.12
C LEU A 53 -10.77 -5.50 12.77
N LEU A 54 -10.36 -6.63 12.20
CA LEU A 54 -10.64 -7.94 12.76
C LEU A 54 -9.81 -8.23 14.02
N ALA A 55 -8.55 -7.79 14.07
CA ALA A 55 -7.73 -7.91 15.28
C ALA A 55 -8.34 -7.09 16.42
N ALA A 56 -8.79 -5.87 16.11
CA ALA A 56 -9.55 -5.04 17.06
C ALA A 56 -10.89 -5.66 17.47
N LYS A 57 -11.52 -6.45 16.59
CA LYS A 57 -12.73 -7.18 16.94
C LYS A 57 -12.44 -8.34 17.90
N GLU A 58 -11.31 -9.03 17.72
CA GLU A 58 -10.86 -10.13 18.57
C GLU A 58 -10.47 -9.64 19.98
N ASP A 59 -9.81 -8.49 20.09
CA ASP A 59 -9.40 -7.90 21.38
C ASP A 59 -10.48 -7.05 22.06
N GLY A 60 -11.61 -6.81 21.38
CA GLY A 60 -12.75 -6.04 21.87
C GLY A 60 -12.64 -4.53 21.71
N SER A 61 -11.58 -4.01 21.08
CA SER A 61 -11.40 -2.57 20.81
C SER A 61 -12.21 -2.04 19.62
N LEU A 62 -12.68 -2.90 18.71
CA LEU A 62 -13.65 -2.50 17.68
C LEU A 62 -15.06 -2.42 18.29
N THR A 63 -15.45 -1.22 18.70
CA THR A 63 -16.78 -0.95 19.24
C THR A 63 -17.81 -0.67 18.13
N GLY A 64 -19.09 -0.57 18.51
CA GLY A 64 -20.17 -0.18 17.58
C GLY A 64 -20.04 1.24 17.01
N VAL A 65 -19.12 2.06 17.54
CA VAL A 65 -18.80 3.39 17.00
C VAL A 65 -18.10 3.28 15.64
N GLY A 66 -17.42 2.16 15.38
CA GLY A 66 -16.81 1.86 14.09
C GLY A 66 -15.37 2.33 13.95
N ALA A 67 -14.96 2.65 12.73
CA ALA A 67 -13.58 2.98 12.38
C ALA A 67 -13.43 4.41 11.85
N VAL A 68 -12.27 5.01 12.10
CA VAL A 68 -11.90 6.35 11.64
C VAL A 68 -10.56 6.28 10.89
N THR A 69 -10.45 7.02 9.79
CA THR A 69 -9.17 7.26 9.11
C THR A 69 -9.17 8.62 8.41
N ALA A 70 -8.00 9.10 8.02
CA ALA A 70 -7.84 10.26 7.15
C ALA A 70 -7.19 9.84 5.83
N SER A 71 -7.97 9.79 4.75
CA SER A 71 -7.48 9.52 3.40
C SER A 71 -8.62 9.59 2.37
N GLY A 72 -8.46 10.40 1.33
CA GLY A 72 -9.34 10.37 0.16
C GLY A 72 -8.98 9.28 -0.86
N GLY A 73 -7.93 8.49 -0.61
CA GLY A 73 -7.35 7.53 -1.56
C GLY A 73 -7.54 6.07 -1.14
N ASN A 74 -6.56 5.23 -1.50
CA ASN A 74 -6.61 3.78 -1.33
C ASN A 74 -6.85 3.32 0.12
N ALA A 75 -6.28 4.02 1.10
CA ALA A 75 -6.47 3.68 2.51
C ALA A 75 -7.91 3.96 2.97
N GLY A 76 -8.47 5.11 2.63
CA GLY A 76 -9.86 5.47 2.96
C GLY A 76 -10.87 4.51 2.33
N LEU A 77 -10.67 4.17 1.05
CA LEU A 77 -11.49 3.18 0.36
C LEU A 77 -11.43 1.81 1.02
N ALA A 78 -10.25 1.37 1.45
CA ALA A 78 -10.07 0.08 2.11
C ALA A 78 -10.69 0.04 3.51
N VAL A 79 -10.60 1.12 4.30
CA VAL A 79 -11.27 1.21 5.61
C VAL A 79 -12.78 1.20 5.44
N ALA A 80 -13.31 2.03 4.53
CA ALA A 80 -14.74 2.09 4.23
C ALA A 80 -15.27 0.71 3.78
N TYR A 81 -14.55 0.05 2.86
CA TYR A 81 -14.91 -1.29 2.41
C TYR A 81 -14.88 -2.32 3.54
N ALA A 82 -13.78 -2.39 4.31
CA ALA A 82 -13.67 -3.36 5.39
C ALA A 82 -14.73 -3.15 6.48
N ALA A 83 -15.00 -1.90 6.86
CA ALA A 83 -16.03 -1.56 7.84
C ALA A 83 -17.43 -1.98 7.36
N ARG A 84 -17.78 -1.70 6.10
CA ARG A 84 -19.06 -2.09 5.51
C ARG A 84 -19.26 -3.61 5.51
N GLU A 85 -18.24 -4.36 5.09
CA GLU A 85 -18.30 -5.84 5.08
C GLU A 85 -18.36 -6.45 6.49
N LEU A 86 -17.95 -5.70 7.52
CA LEU A 86 -18.03 -6.09 8.92
C LEU A 86 -19.29 -5.55 9.63
N GLY A 87 -20.09 -4.73 8.95
CA GLY A 87 -21.31 -4.15 9.51
C GLY A 87 -21.07 -3.08 10.57
N VAL A 88 -19.93 -2.37 10.52
CA VAL A 88 -19.62 -1.26 11.43
C VAL A 88 -19.49 0.07 10.67
N PRO A 89 -19.77 1.22 11.30
CA PRO A 89 -19.59 2.52 10.66
C PRO A 89 -18.14 2.79 10.26
N ALA A 90 -17.94 3.57 9.20
CA ALA A 90 -16.65 4.16 8.87
C ALA A 90 -16.79 5.66 8.67
N ARG A 91 -15.96 6.44 9.35
CA ARG A 91 -15.83 7.88 9.14
C ARG A 91 -14.48 8.21 8.52
N ILE A 92 -14.50 8.88 7.38
CA ILE A 92 -13.32 9.19 6.58
C ILE A 92 -13.13 10.69 6.51
N PHE A 93 -12.02 11.16 7.07
CA PHE A 93 -11.64 12.56 7.01
C PHE A 93 -10.83 12.84 5.75
N VAL A 94 -11.18 13.91 5.05
CA VAL A 94 -10.48 14.39 3.86
C VAL A 94 -10.43 15.91 3.88
N PRO A 95 -9.46 16.56 3.20
CA PRO A 95 -9.45 18.02 3.07
C PRO A 95 -10.71 18.53 2.37
N GLU A 96 -11.10 19.77 2.63
CA GLU A 96 -12.20 20.43 1.91
C GLU A 96 -11.96 20.47 0.39
N SER A 97 -10.69 20.56 0.00
CA SER A 97 -10.22 20.52 -1.38
C SER A 97 -10.24 19.14 -2.03
N ALA A 98 -10.63 18.08 -1.31
CA ALA A 98 -10.65 16.72 -1.84
C ALA A 98 -11.54 16.61 -3.10
N PRO A 99 -11.04 16.02 -4.20
CA PRO A 99 -11.81 15.90 -5.44
C PRO A 99 -13.17 15.23 -5.22
N ALA A 100 -14.23 15.81 -5.79
CA ALA A 100 -15.60 15.32 -5.64
C ALA A 100 -15.74 13.84 -6.06
N ALA A 101 -14.99 13.40 -7.07
CA ALA A 101 -14.98 12.00 -7.50
C ALA A 101 -14.46 11.03 -6.40
N LYS A 102 -13.45 11.43 -5.63
CA LYS A 102 -12.91 10.64 -4.51
C LYS A 102 -13.92 10.57 -3.36
N VAL A 103 -14.54 11.69 -3.02
CA VAL A 103 -15.61 11.77 -2.00
C VAL A 103 -16.81 10.92 -2.39
N ALA A 104 -17.28 11.04 -3.65
CA ALA A 104 -18.38 10.25 -4.16
C ALA A 104 -18.08 8.75 -4.07
N ARG A 105 -16.87 8.33 -4.44
CA ARG A 105 -16.45 6.93 -4.34
C ARG A 105 -16.47 6.40 -2.91
N LEU A 106 -16.00 7.17 -1.92
CA LEU A 106 -16.12 6.79 -0.51
C LEU A 106 -17.58 6.62 -0.08
N ARG A 107 -18.47 7.53 -0.48
CA ARG A 107 -19.91 7.45 -0.17
C ARG A 107 -20.60 6.23 -0.78
N THR A 108 -20.13 5.71 -1.92
CA THR A 108 -20.65 4.42 -2.48
C THR A 108 -20.32 3.20 -1.61
N LEU A 109 -19.44 3.37 -0.62
CA LEU A 109 -19.08 2.35 0.37
C LEU A 109 -19.72 2.65 1.74
N ASP A 110 -20.78 3.46 1.78
CA ASP A 110 -21.53 3.85 3.00
C ASP A 110 -20.68 4.58 4.05
N ALA A 111 -19.56 5.17 3.64
CA ALA A 111 -18.70 5.94 4.52
C ALA A 111 -19.29 7.32 4.85
N ASP A 112 -19.21 7.71 6.12
CA ASP A 112 -19.41 9.08 6.58
C ASP A 112 -18.17 9.92 6.22
N VAL A 113 -18.26 10.74 5.18
CA VAL A 113 -17.11 11.53 4.70
C VAL A 113 -17.15 12.93 5.30
N VAL A 114 -16.18 13.24 6.15
CA VAL A 114 -15.98 14.55 6.76
C VAL A 114 -14.93 15.33 5.97
N GLN A 115 -15.37 16.40 5.32
CA GLN A 115 -14.49 17.34 4.63
C GLN A 115 -14.10 18.45 5.61
N VAL A 116 -12.84 18.50 6.01
CA VAL A 116 -12.34 19.47 7.00
C VAL A 116 -10.89 19.85 6.71
N GLY A 117 -10.60 21.14 6.94
CA GLY A 117 -9.26 21.67 6.76
C GLY A 117 -8.87 21.88 5.30
N THR A 118 -7.79 22.61 5.11
CA THR A 118 -7.28 23.00 3.79
C THR A 118 -6.33 21.97 3.19
N GLU A 119 -5.67 21.20 4.05
CA GLU A 119 -4.66 20.21 3.69
C GLU A 119 -4.80 18.88 4.44
N TYR A 120 -4.08 17.86 3.99
CA TYR A 120 -4.13 16.52 4.57
C TYR A 120 -3.76 16.50 6.06
N ALA A 121 -2.80 17.31 6.48
CA ALA A 121 -2.34 17.33 7.87
C ALA A 121 -3.47 17.74 8.84
N GLU A 122 -4.30 18.71 8.45
CA GLU A 122 -5.45 19.16 9.23
C GLU A 122 -6.54 18.09 9.29
N ALA A 123 -6.86 17.46 8.15
CA ALA A 123 -7.82 16.35 8.09
C ALA A 123 -7.35 15.13 8.93
N TYR A 124 -6.05 14.85 8.93
CA TYR A 124 -5.44 13.81 9.77
C TYR A 124 -5.54 14.13 11.25
N ALA A 125 -5.20 15.35 11.65
CA ALA A 125 -5.35 15.79 13.05
C ALA A 125 -6.80 15.71 13.52
N ALA A 126 -7.77 16.13 12.69
CA ALA A 126 -9.19 16.01 13.00
C ALA A 126 -9.65 14.54 13.15
N ALA A 127 -9.11 13.62 12.35
CA ALA A 127 -9.41 12.19 12.47
C ALA A 127 -8.89 11.59 13.79
N LEU A 128 -7.70 12.01 14.24
CA LEU A 128 -7.17 11.58 15.54
C LEU A 128 -8.04 12.06 16.69
N VAL A 129 -8.39 13.35 16.72
CA VAL A 129 -9.28 13.92 17.74
C VAL A 129 -10.62 13.19 17.74
N ALA A 130 -11.24 12.98 16.58
CA ALA A 130 -12.51 12.29 16.48
C ALA A 130 -12.43 10.83 16.96
N SER A 131 -11.31 10.14 16.71
CA SER A 131 -11.08 8.78 17.23
C SER A 131 -10.97 8.78 18.75
N GLU A 132 -10.19 9.70 19.33
CA GLU A 132 -10.01 9.82 20.78
C GLU A 132 -11.31 10.17 21.50
N GLU A 133 -12.09 11.12 20.99
CA GLU A 133 -13.34 11.58 21.60
C GLU A 133 -14.47 10.54 21.53
N SER A 134 -14.57 9.82 20.41
CA SER A 134 -15.66 8.87 20.17
C SER A 134 -15.34 7.44 20.60
N GLY A 135 -14.06 7.09 20.77
CA GLY A 135 -13.61 5.71 20.93
C GLY A 135 -13.70 4.89 19.63
N ALA A 136 -13.84 5.53 18.47
CA ALA A 136 -13.77 4.86 17.18
C ALA A 136 -12.36 4.33 16.92
N LEU A 137 -12.26 3.19 16.26
CA LEU A 137 -10.99 2.55 15.95
C LEU A 137 -10.21 3.34 14.89
N PHE A 138 -9.06 3.93 15.27
CA PHE A 138 -8.19 4.55 14.28
C PHE A 138 -7.45 3.51 13.42
N ALA A 139 -7.62 3.64 12.10
CA ALA A 139 -6.93 2.84 11.10
C ALA A 139 -5.92 3.70 10.33
N HIS A 140 -4.64 3.56 10.65
CA HIS A 140 -3.55 4.27 9.97
C HIS A 140 -3.34 3.68 8.57
N ALA A 141 -2.99 4.53 7.60
CA ALA A 141 -2.77 4.09 6.23
C ALA A 141 -1.62 3.07 6.04
N TYR A 142 -0.70 2.92 7.01
CA TYR A 142 0.51 2.10 6.84
C TYR A 142 1.30 1.75 8.11
N ASP A 143 1.35 2.60 9.15
CA ASP A 143 2.28 2.42 10.29
C ASP A 143 1.59 1.85 11.54
N GLN A 144 0.92 0.71 11.40
CA GLN A 144 0.34 -0.07 12.49
C GLN A 144 0.69 -1.55 12.29
N PRO A 145 1.04 -2.32 13.35
CA PRO A 145 1.48 -3.71 13.20
C PRO A 145 0.50 -4.59 12.43
N GLU A 146 -0.81 -4.46 12.72
CA GLU A 146 -1.86 -5.23 12.06
C GLU A 146 -2.02 -4.82 10.60
N VAL A 147 -1.86 -3.53 10.30
CA VAL A 147 -1.91 -3.05 8.92
C VAL A 147 -0.76 -3.65 8.13
N VAL A 148 0.49 -3.55 8.62
CA VAL A 148 1.69 -4.09 7.97
C VAL A 148 1.62 -5.61 7.82
N ALA A 149 1.24 -6.33 8.89
CA ALA A 149 1.08 -7.78 8.86
C ALA A 149 0.04 -8.23 7.83
N GLY A 150 -1.10 -7.52 7.77
CA GLY A 150 -2.12 -7.77 6.75
C GLY A 150 -1.60 -7.54 5.34
N GLN A 151 -0.85 -6.45 5.08
CA GLN A 151 -0.24 -6.26 3.75
C GLN A 151 0.74 -7.39 3.40
N GLY A 152 1.46 -7.92 4.39
CA GLY A 152 2.42 -9.00 4.22
C GLY A 152 1.83 -10.32 3.76
N THR A 153 0.52 -10.53 3.91
CA THR A 153 -0.16 -11.72 3.38
C THR A 153 0.03 -11.89 1.88
N LEU A 154 0.28 -10.79 1.15
CA LEU A 154 0.69 -10.83 -0.26
C LEU A 154 1.99 -11.63 -0.44
N GLY A 155 3.00 -11.43 0.42
CA GLY A 155 4.25 -12.18 0.36
C GLY A 155 4.08 -13.68 0.60
N LEU A 156 3.13 -14.08 1.46
CA LEU A 156 2.76 -15.49 1.62
C LEU A 156 2.12 -16.05 0.35
N GLU A 157 1.21 -15.30 -0.29
CA GLU A 157 0.63 -15.71 -1.58
C GLU A 157 1.71 -15.90 -2.66
N LEU A 158 2.72 -15.03 -2.73
CA LEU A 158 3.83 -15.20 -3.69
C LEU A 158 4.58 -16.51 -3.48
N LEU A 159 4.89 -16.84 -2.23
CA LEU A 159 5.60 -18.07 -1.87
C LEU A 159 4.80 -19.33 -2.18
N GLU A 160 3.47 -19.24 -2.19
CA GLU A 160 2.58 -20.35 -2.51
C GLU A 160 2.26 -20.48 -4.01
N GLU A 161 2.12 -19.36 -4.71
CA GLU A 161 1.64 -19.31 -6.10
C GLU A 161 2.77 -19.36 -7.14
N ILE A 162 4.01 -19.05 -6.73
CA ILE A 162 5.16 -18.96 -7.64
C ILE A 162 6.25 -19.91 -7.15
N ASP A 163 6.49 -20.99 -7.91
CA ASP A 163 7.46 -22.04 -7.58
C ASP A 163 8.85 -21.51 -7.19
N ARG A 164 9.31 -20.47 -7.90
CA ARG A 164 10.60 -19.82 -7.62
C ARG A 164 10.64 -18.40 -8.18
N PHE A 165 11.10 -17.48 -7.35
CA PHE A 165 11.50 -16.12 -7.71
C PHE A 165 12.70 -15.70 -6.86
N ASP A 166 13.49 -14.76 -7.35
CA ASP A 166 14.72 -14.32 -6.71
C ASP A 166 14.58 -12.90 -6.13
N THR A 167 13.75 -12.04 -6.75
CA THR A 167 13.53 -10.65 -6.31
C THR A 167 12.06 -10.23 -6.41
N VAL A 168 11.60 -9.41 -5.46
CA VAL A 168 10.30 -8.72 -5.51
C VAL A 168 10.49 -7.20 -5.50
N LEU A 169 10.00 -6.52 -6.53
CA LEU A 169 9.98 -5.07 -6.63
C LEU A 169 8.65 -4.52 -6.09
N VAL A 170 8.75 -3.63 -5.10
CA VAL A 170 7.58 -3.10 -4.38
C VAL A 170 7.62 -1.58 -4.37
N ALA A 171 6.54 -0.95 -4.82
CA ALA A 171 6.40 0.51 -4.71
C ALA A 171 6.33 0.96 -3.24
N VAL A 172 7.08 2.01 -2.89
CA VAL A 172 7.19 2.50 -1.52
C VAL A 172 6.67 3.93 -1.41
N GLY A 173 5.81 4.14 -0.39
CA GLY A 173 5.39 5.44 0.10
C GLY A 173 5.56 5.48 1.61
N GLY A 174 4.52 5.14 2.38
CA GLY A 174 4.65 4.99 3.84
C GLY A 174 5.34 3.69 4.31
N GLY A 175 5.64 2.76 3.38
CA GLY A 175 6.45 1.56 3.66
C GLY A 175 5.71 0.32 4.14
N GLY A 176 4.44 0.41 4.54
CA GLY A 176 3.73 -0.74 5.12
C GLY A 176 3.61 -1.97 4.19
N LEU A 177 3.54 -1.77 2.87
CA LEU A 177 3.51 -2.89 1.91
C LEU A 177 4.87 -3.60 1.81
N VAL A 178 5.94 -2.85 1.57
CA VAL A 178 7.30 -3.42 1.43
C VAL A 178 7.73 -4.11 2.73
N ALA A 179 7.39 -3.53 3.87
CA ALA A 179 7.66 -4.10 5.18
C ALA A 179 6.91 -5.43 5.40
N GLY A 180 5.60 -5.45 5.12
CA GLY A 180 4.82 -6.67 5.25
C GLY A 180 5.36 -7.79 4.35
N ILE A 181 5.66 -7.47 3.08
CA ILE A 181 6.21 -8.43 2.12
C ILE A 181 7.59 -8.94 2.58
N ALA A 182 8.47 -8.05 3.03
CA ALA A 182 9.79 -8.43 3.53
C ALA A 182 9.70 -9.34 4.75
N ALA A 183 8.84 -9.03 5.71
CA ALA A 183 8.60 -9.88 6.87
C ALA A 183 8.05 -11.27 6.49
N ALA A 184 7.18 -11.34 5.47
CA ALA A 184 6.60 -12.59 4.98
C ALA A 184 7.61 -13.46 4.21
N ILE A 185 8.47 -12.84 3.40
CA ILE A 185 9.41 -13.53 2.53
C ILE A 185 10.65 -13.98 3.29
N GLY A 186 11.21 -13.13 4.15
CA GLY A 186 12.47 -13.39 4.84
C GLY A 186 13.64 -13.54 3.86
N ASP A 187 14.45 -14.56 4.07
CA ASP A 187 15.66 -14.86 3.28
C ASP A 187 15.39 -15.59 1.95
N ARG A 188 14.13 -15.87 1.61
CA ARG A 188 13.74 -16.69 0.46
C ARG A 188 13.86 -15.97 -0.87
N ALA A 189 13.78 -14.64 -0.86
CA ALA A 189 13.97 -13.78 -2.02
C ALA A 189 14.34 -12.37 -1.56
N LYS A 190 15.02 -11.63 -2.44
CA LYS A 190 15.34 -10.21 -2.22
C LYS A 190 14.07 -9.36 -2.31
N VAL A 191 13.91 -8.41 -1.41
CA VAL A 191 12.84 -7.41 -1.50
C VAL A 191 13.47 -6.05 -1.75
N VAL A 192 13.04 -5.39 -2.83
CA VAL A 192 13.53 -4.08 -3.24
C VAL A 192 12.38 -3.08 -3.26
N GLY A 193 12.52 -2.04 -2.45
CA GLY A 193 11.68 -0.86 -2.50
C GLY A 193 11.99 -0.03 -3.74
N VAL A 194 10.96 0.50 -4.39
CA VAL A 194 11.09 1.44 -5.49
C VAL A 194 10.25 2.67 -5.20
N GLU A 195 10.88 3.84 -5.28
CA GLU A 195 10.31 5.12 -4.89
C GLU A 195 10.39 6.13 -6.05
N PRO A 196 9.44 7.06 -6.16
CA PRO A 196 9.63 8.24 -6.99
C PRO A 196 10.78 9.10 -6.44
N GLU A 197 11.60 9.67 -7.32
CA GLU A 197 12.66 10.62 -6.92
C GLU A 197 12.13 11.80 -6.09
N LEU A 198 10.89 12.21 -6.36
CA LEU A 198 10.21 13.33 -5.69
C LEU A 198 9.37 12.92 -4.45
N ALA A 199 9.44 11.66 -4.02
CA ALA A 199 8.88 11.19 -2.75
C ALA A 199 9.72 10.02 -2.13
N PRO A 200 11.00 10.24 -1.78
CA PRO A 200 11.95 9.18 -1.43
C PRO A 200 12.00 8.89 0.09
N THR A 201 10.91 8.45 0.71
CA THR A 201 10.83 8.27 2.17
C THR A 201 11.81 7.23 2.73
N LEU A 202 11.91 6.05 2.11
CA LEU A 202 12.76 4.95 2.58
C LEU A 202 14.22 5.23 2.26
N THR A 203 14.56 5.68 1.03
CA THR A 203 15.93 6.07 0.67
C THR A 203 16.49 7.08 1.66
N ARG A 204 15.76 8.17 1.96
CA ARG A 204 16.25 9.20 2.88
C ARG A 204 16.33 8.71 4.32
N ALA A 205 15.45 7.81 4.73
CA ALA A 205 15.52 7.21 6.06
C ALA A 205 16.73 6.28 6.22
N LEU A 206 17.03 5.47 5.20
CA LEU A 206 18.21 4.59 5.17
C LEU A 206 19.50 5.40 5.19
N GLU A 207 19.61 6.45 4.37
CA GLU A 207 20.77 7.37 4.36
C GLU A 207 20.98 8.06 5.73
N ALA A 208 19.89 8.45 6.39
CA ALA A 208 19.94 9.12 7.68
C ALA A 208 20.09 8.17 8.89
N GLY A 209 19.93 6.86 8.68
CA GLY A 209 19.89 5.86 9.75
C GLY A 209 18.69 5.98 10.69
N ARG A 210 17.65 6.72 10.31
CA ARG A 210 16.40 6.92 11.05
C ARG A 210 15.33 7.52 10.15
N PRO A 211 14.02 7.37 10.45
CA PRO A 211 12.99 8.06 9.69
C PRO A 211 13.19 9.58 9.72
N VAL A 212 13.01 10.21 8.57
CA VAL A 212 13.13 11.65 8.34
C VAL A 212 12.01 12.13 7.45
N ASP A 213 11.67 13.41 7.57
CA ASP A 213 10.68 14.04 6.70
C ASP A 213 11.30 14.33 5.33
N VAL A 214 10.51 14.11 4.28
CA VAL A 214 10.86 14.43 2.89
C VAL A 214 9.84 15.37 2.29
N GLN A 215 10.26 16.09 1.25
CA GLN A 215 9.31 16.76 0.37
C GLN A 215 8.56 15.71 -0.45
N VAL A 216 7.29 16.00 -0.73
CA VAL A 216 6.41 15.13 -1.51
C VAL A 216 6.01 15.86 -2.78
N GLY A 217 6.22 15.22 -3.92
CA GLY A 217 5.83 15.73 -5.22
C GLY A 217 5.83 14.66 -6.30
N GLY A 218 5.65 15.11 -7.54
CA GLY A 218 5.66 14.27 -8.72
C GLY A 218 4.34 13.55 -8.99
N VAL A 219 4.30 12.83 -10.12
CA VAL A 219 3.08 12.21 -10.67
C VAL A 219 2.51 11.10 -9.80
N ALA A 220 3.34 10.48 -8.95
CA ALA A 220 2.96 9.38 -8.06
C ALA A 220 2.62 9.83 -6.62
N ALA A 221 2.67 11.14 -6.32
CA ALA A 221 2.41 11.68 -4.99
C ALA A 221 1.04 11.27 -4.42
N ASP A 222 0.02 11.11 -5.29
CA ASP A 222 -1.34 10.73 -4.85
C ASP A 222 -1.39 9.38 -4.12
N SER A 223 -0.50 8.46 -4.50
CA SER A 223 -0.48 7.07 -4.01
C SER A 223 0.72 6.76 -3.12
N LEU A 224 1.86 7.41 -3.37
CA LEU A 224 3.14 7.15 -2.69
C LEU A 224 3.65 8.35 -1.88
N GLY A 225 2.96 9.49 -1.90
CA GLY A 225 3.39 10.74 -1.28
C GLY A 225 3.26 10.80 0.25
N ALA A 226 3.83 9.83 0.95
CA ALA A 226 4.02 9.94 2.39
C ALA A 226 5.15 10.93 2.69
N ARG A 227 4.96 11.82 3.68
CA ARG A 227 6.01 12.76 4.11
C ARG A 227 7.14 12.06 4.87
N ARG A 228 6.88 10.89 5.45
CA ARG A 228 7.80 10.16 6.31
C ARG A 228 7.50 8.67 6.22
N ILE A 229 8.55 7.85 6.15
CA ILE A 229 8.43 6.39 6.24
C ILE A 229 7.87 6.00 7.61
N GLY A 230 7.07 4.94 7.70
CA GLY A 230 6.63 4.39 8.98
C GLY A 230 7.79 3.83 9.80
N GLU A 231 7.71 3.92 11.12
CA GLU A 231 8.71 3.38 12.04
C GLU A 231 8.83 1.86 11.90
N ILE A 232 7.70 1.16 11.72
CA ILE A 232 7.68 -0.30 11.52
C ILE A 232 8.39 -0.65 10.21
N ALA A 233 8.11 0.10 9.15
CA ALA A 233 8.68 -0.17 7.84
C ALA A 233 10.19 0.07 7.82
N PHE A 234 10.67 1.12 8.50
CA PHE A 234 12.09 1.38 8.66
C PHE A 234 12.80 0.27 9.43
N GLN A 235 12.21 -0.20 10.55
CA GLN A 235 12.77 -1.31 11.33
C GLN A 235 12.87 -2.59 10.50
N VAL A 236 11.79 -2.98 9.82
CA VAL A 236 11.79 -4.15 8.93
C VAL A 236 12.81 -4.01 7.80
N ALA A 237 12.92 -2.83 7.20
CA ALA A 237 13.87 -2.61 6.10
C ALA A 237 15.32 -2.85 6.54
N GLY A 238 15.70 -2.39 7.74
CA GLY A 238 17.03 -2.64 8.30
C GLY A 238 17.27 -4.11 8.62
N GLU A 239 16.30 -4.79 9.25
CA GLU A 239 16.42 -6.20 9.64
C GLU A 239 16.45 -7.16 8.44
N GLN A 240 15.67 -6.88 7.39
CA GLN A 240 15.53 -7.72 6.21
C GLN A 240 16.43 -7.29 5.04
N GLY A 241 17.25 -6.25 5.22
CA GLY A 241 18.16 -5.75 4.18
C GLY A 241 17.43 -5.23 2.94
N VAL A 242 16.29 -4.57 3.12
CA VAL A 242 15.52 -3.99 2.01
C VAL A 242 16.29 -2.82 1.42
N GLU A 243 16.65 -2.95 0.14
CA GLU A 243 17.23 -1.86 -0.64
C GLU A 243 16.13 -0.93 -1.17
N SER A 244 16.47 0.34 -1.42
CA SER A 244 15.57 1.28 -2.09
C SER A 244 16.19 1.88 -3.34
N LEU A 245 15.39 1.97 -4.40
CA LEU A 245 15.76 2.55 -5.69
C LEU A 245 14.85 3.73 -6.03
N LEU A 246 15.43 4.75 -6.66
CA LEU A 246 14.68 5.92 -7.11
C LEU A 246 14.44 5.86 -8.62
N VAL A 247 13.23 6.22 -9.03
CA VAL A 247 12.86 6.36 -10.45
C VAL A 247 12.25 7.74 -10.73
N ALA A 248 12.62 8.31 -11.87
CA ALA A 248 12.10 9.59 -12.32
C ALA A 248 10.62 9.49 -12.77
N ASP A 249 9.87 10.57 -12.63
CA ASP A 249 8.46 10.65 -13.06
C ASP A 249 8.26 10.25 -14.52
N ALA A 250 9.17 10.63 -15.42
CA ALA A 250 9.10 10.26 -16.83
C ALA A 250 9.13 8.74 -17.05
N ALA A 251 9.92 8.02 -16.24
CA ALA A 251 9.94 6.55 -16.28
C ALA A 251 8.65 5.95 -15.72
N ILE A 252 8.07 6.54 -14.67
CA ILE A 252 6.79 6.11 -14.10
C ILE A 252 5.67 6.27 -15.13
N VAL A 253 5.61 7.41 -15.83
CA VAL A 253 4.61 7.67 -16.89
C VAL A 253 4.78 6.68 -18.03
N ALA A 254 6.00 6.50 -18.55
CA ALA A 254 6.26 5.55 -19.64
C ALA A 254 5.88 4.11 -19.25
N ALA A 255 6.24 3.68 -18.04
CA ALA A 255 5.87 2.36 -17.52
C ALA A 255 4.36 2.18 -17.38
N ARG A 256 3.63 3.20 -16.91
CA ARG A 256 2.18 3.19 -16.82
C ARG A 256 1.50 3.08 -18.18
N GLU A 257 1.97 3.85 -19.16
CA GLU A 257 1.47 3.77 -20.54
C GLU A 257 1.73 2.39 -21.16
N GLU A 258 2.89 1.78 -20.91
CA GLU A 258 3.22 0.44 -21.39
C GLU A 258 2.34 -0.62 -20.73
N LEU A 259 2.11 -0.52 -19.41
CA LEU A 259 1.18 -1.40 -18.68
C LEU A 259 -0.23 -1.38 -19.30
N TRP A 260 -0.69 -0.21 -19.74
CA TRP A 260 -1.95 -0.08 -20.47
C TRP A 260 -1.87 -0.61 -21.91
N ARG A 261 -0.84 -0.24 -22.67
CA ARG A 261 -0.70 -0.55 -24.10
C ARG A 261 -0.52 -2.05 -24.35
N GLU A 262 0.32 -2.70 -23.57
CA GLU A 262 0.72 -4.10 -23.77
C GLU A 262 -0.14 -5.08 -22.95
N TYR A 263 -0.52 -4.71 -21.73
CA TYR A 263 -1.17 -5.64 -20.80
C TYR A 263 -2.62 -5.27 -20.46
N ARG A 264 -3.11 -4.12 -20.94
CA ARG A 264 -4.44 -3.57 -20.61
C ARG A 264 -4.66 -3.38 -19.11
N LEU A 265 -3.58 -3.13 -18.37
CA LEU A 265 -3.62 -2.86 -16.94
C LEU A 265 -3.75 -1.35 -16.72
N ALA A 266 -4.94 -0.90 -16.32
CA ALA A 266 -5.19 0.48 -15.92
C ALA A 266 -4.68 0.69 -14.49
N VAL A 267 -3.48 1.26 -14.34
CA VAL A 267 -2.82 1.42 -13.04
C VAL A 267 -2.70 2.88 -12.64
N GLU A 268 -2.65 3.15 -11.34
CA GLU A 268 -2.20 4.45 -10.82
C GLU A 268 -0.68 4.63 -11.01
N HIS A 269 -0.18 5.86 -11.02
CA HIS A 269 1.26 6.13 -11.21
C HIS A 269 2.12 5.38 -10.19
N GLY A 270 1.73 5.36 -8.90
CA GLY A 270 2.49 4.62 -7.89
C GLY A 270 2.57 3.12 -8.11
N ALA A 271 1.56 2.52 -8.75
CA ALA A 271 1.58 1.09 -9.06
C ALA A 271 2.47 0.74 -10.25
N ALA A 272 2.80 1.73 -11.10
CA ALA A 272 3.78 1.58 -12.16
C ALA A 272 5.23 1.73 -11.67
N THR A 273 5.47 2.31 -10.49
CA THR A 273 6.81 2.61 -9.96
C THR A 273 7.73 1.39 -9.91
N GLY A 274 7.25 0.24 -9.43
CA GLY A 274 8.03 -1.00 -9.42
C GLY A 274 8.42 -1.49 -10.82
N TYR A 275 7.51 -1.36 -11.80
CA TYR A 275 7.78 -1.73 -13.19
C TYR A 275 8.74 -0.74 -13.86
N ALA A 276 8.62 0.54 -13.53
CA ALA A 276 9.48 1.61 -14.03
C ALA A 276 10.95 1.41 -13.67
N ALA A 277 11.26 0.74 -12.56
CA ALA A 277 12.66 0.41 -12.24
C ALA A 277 13.27 -0.54 -13.28
N LEU A 278 12.48 -1.48 -13.82
CA LEU A 278 12.93 -2.41 -14.85
C LEU A 278 13.04 -1.71 -16.22
N THR A 279 11.98 -1.03 -16.65
CA THR A 279 11.93 -0.44 -17.99
C THR A 279 12.88 0.74 -18.17
N SER A 280 13.19 1.47 -17.08
CA SER A 280 14.21 2.53 -17.10
C SER A 280 15.65 2.00 -16.97
N GLY A 281 15.82 0.73 -16.59
CA GLY A 281 17.14 0.14 -16.34
C GLY A 281 17.79 0.59 -15.03
N VAL A 282 17.07 1.23 -14.11
CA VAL A 282 17.51 1.49 -12.74
C VAL A 282 17.73 0.17 -11.99
N TYR A 283 16.80 -0.76 -12.12
CA TYR A 283 17.00 -2.15 -11.71
C TYR A 283 17.41 -2.98 -12.92
N LYS A 284 18.58 -3.64 -12.80
CA LYS A 284 19.10 -4.55 -13.83
C LYS A 284 19.18 -5.95 -13.24
N PRO A 285 18.19 -6.83 -13.52
CA PRO A 285 18.23 -8.19 -13.04
C PRO A 285 19.50 -8.91 -13.54
N ALA A 286 20.08 -9.75 -12.70
CA ALA A 286 21.16 -10.63 -13.11
C ALA A 286 20.66 -11.65 -14.16
N THR A 287 21.60 -12.30 -14.85
CA THR A 287 21.26 -13.35 -15.83
C THR A 287 20.42 -14.44 -15.17
N ALA A 288 19.25 -14.72 -15.73
CA ALA A 288 18.27 -15.69 -15.25
C ALA A 288 17.61 -15.38 -13.88
N GLU A 289 17.83 -14.19 -13.32
CA GLU A 289 17.11 -13.73 -12.14
C GLU A 289 15.62 -13.59 -12.44
N ARG A 290 14.78 -14.19 -11.58
CA ARG A 290 13.33 -14.15 -11.69
C ARG A 290 12.77 -13.04 -10.80
N VAL A 291 12.17 -12.03 -11.43
CA VAL A 291 11.65 -10.83 -10.77
C VAL A 291 10.12 -10.87 -10.72
N VAL A 292 9.58 -10.59 -9.55
CA VAL A 292 8.17 -10.30 -9.34
C VAL A 292 7.99 -8.78 -9.19
N VAL A 293 7.08 -8.19 -9.94
CA VAL A 293 6.67 -6.79 -9.78
C VAL A 293 5.27 -6.76 -9.16
N VAL A 294 5.13 -6.03 -8.05
CA VAL A 294 3.82 -5.84 -7.41
C VAL A 294 3.11 -4.66 -8.08
N ILE A 295 2.01 -4.95 -8.79
CA ILE A 295 1.14 -3.92 -9.38
C ILE A 295 0.09 -3.55 -8.34
N CYS A 296 0.43 -2.60 -7.48
CA CYS A 296 -0.20 -2.42 -6.17
C CYS A 296 -1.61 -1.77 -6.18
N GLY A 297 -2.01 -1.11 -7.28
CA GLY A 297 -3.29 -0.40 -7.35
C GLY A 297 -3.68 0.13 -8.72
N ALA A 298 -4.94 0.53 -8.85
CA ALA A 298 -5.58 0.99 -10.10
C ALA A 298 -6.43 2.26 -9.94
N ASN A 299 -6.38 2.94 -8.80
CA ASN A 299 -7.36 3.98 -8.47
C ASN A 299 -7.01 5.34 -9.07
N THR A 300 -7.09 5.40 -10.40
CA THR A 300 -6.78 6.55 -11.23
C THR A 300 -7.97 6.94 -12.10
N ASP A 301 -7.93 8.13 -12.69
CA ASP A 301 -8.88 8.51 -13.75
C ASP A 301 -8.49 7.77 -15.05
N PRO A 302 -9.36 6.89 -15.59
CA PRO A 302 -9.08 6.17 -16.84
C PRO A 302 -8.79 7.10 -18.03
N GLY A 303 -9.33 8.33 -18.02
CA GLY A 303 -9.09 9.32 -19.08
C GLY A 303 -7.64 9.83 -19.14
N THR A 304 -6.81 9.48 -18.15
CA THR A 304 -5.41 9.91 -18.06
C THR A 304 -4.41 8.81 -18.44
N LEU A 305 -4.86 7.66 -18.93
CA LEU A 305 -4.00 6.50 -19.23
C LEU A 305 -3.16 6.66 -20.51
N ILE A 306 -3.45 7.66 -21.33
CA ILE A 306 -2.77 8.00 -22.60
C ILE A 306 -2.64 9.52 -22.67
#